data_AF-A0A1E7G7T5-F1
#
_entry.id   AF-A0A1E7G7T5-F1
#
_cell.length_a   1.000
_cell.length_b   1.000
_cell.length_c   1.000
_cell.angle_alpha   90.00
_cell.angle_beta   90.00
_cell.angle_gamma   90.00
#
_symmetry.space_group_name_H-M   'P 1'
#
loop_
_entity.id
_entity.type
_entity.pdbx_description
1 polymer ?
#
loop_
_entity_poly.entity_id
_entity_poly.type
_entity_poly.pdbx_seq_one_letter_code
_entity_poly.pdbx_strand_id
1 'polypeptide(L)'
;MDISEKYIRMCSLAKEIQRKWVFQSGDFVYNPSLEEVEVLLYPGNNSINYVWLPRQDQLQEVCIAFFMQNLRISKFEAFLRFLEWYSRRLRYTFEHGLKNGNGFIDSGEELLLNRAMIMMHGKKWDGENWVKALEGYTPKPQKSPLGNYGIKV
;
A
#
# COMPACT_ATOMS: atom_id res chain seq x y z
N MET A 1 7.84 9.04 -6.33
CA MET A 1 7.58 7.67 -6.82
C MET A 1 8.84 6.87 -6.62
N ASP A 2 8.78 5.92 -5.71
CA ASP A 2 9.85 4.97 -5.47
C ASP A 2 9.86 3.91 -6.57
N ILE A 3 11.00 3.73 -7.23
CA ILE A 3 11.24 2.72 -8.27
C ILE A 3 12.43 1.82 -7.91
N SER A 4 12.84 1.83 -6.65
CA SER A 4 13.92 0.96 -6.16
C SER A 4 13.52 -0.50 -6.29
N GLU A 5 14.51 -1.37 -6.52
CA GLU A 5 14.32 -2.83 -6.57
C GLU A 5 13.64 -3.35 -5.30
N LYS A 6 14.01 -2.77 -4.14
CA LYS A 6 13.41 -3.07 -2.84
C LYS A 6 11.91 -2.79 -2.85
N TYR A 7 11.49 -1.60 -3.28
CA TYR A 7 10.07 -1.24 -3.34
C TYR A 7 9.30 -2.09 -4.36
N ILE A 8 9.88 -2.33 -5.53
CA ILE A 8 9.29 -3.22 -6.55
C ILE A 8 9.09 -4.63 -5.98
N ARG A 9 10.08 -5.16 -5.26
CA ARG A 9 9.97 -6.47 -4.58
C ARG A 9 8.90 -6.48 -3.51
N MET A 10 8.84 -5.44 -2.67
CA MET A 10 7.79 -5.29 -1.66
C MET A 10 6.40 -5.32 -2.30
N CYS A 11 6.20 -4.56 -3.38
CA CYS A 11 4.94 -4.52 -4.12
C CYS A 11 4.61 -5.87 -4.77
N SER A 12 5.59 -6.50 -5.42
CA SER A 12 5.43 -7.80 -6.07
C SER A 12 5.01 -8.89 -5.09
N LEU A 13 5.55 -8.89 -3.87
CA LEU A 13 5.20 -9.88 -2.85
C LEU A 13 3.92 -9.55 -2.07
N ALA A 14 3.42 -8.32 -2.14
CA ALA A 14 2.18 -7.90 -1.48
C ALA A 14 0.92 -8.40 -2.23
N LYS A 15 0.83 -9.72 -2.47
CA LYS A 15 -0.21 -10.31 -3.33
C LYS A 15 -1.63 -9.99 -2.90
N GLU A 16 -1.88 -9.78 -1.60
CA GLU A 16 -3.21 -9.47 -1.08
C GLU A 16 -3.72 -8.09 -1.50
N ILE A 17 -2.86 -7.07 -1.49
CA ILE A 17 -3.24 -5.73 -1.91
C ILE A 17 -3.23 -5.62 -3.43
N GLN A 18 -2.27 -6.28 -4.10
CA GLN A 18 -2.18 -6.35 -5.57
C GLN A 18 -3.45 -6.93 -6.19
N ARG A 19 -3.97 -8.05 -5.67
CA ARG A 19 -5.18 -8.70 -6.18
C ARG A 19 -6.46 -7.89 -5.97
N LYS A 20 -6.47 -6.97 -5.01
CA LYS A 20 -7.62 -6.12 -4.72
C LYS A 20 -7.59 -4.81 -5.51
N TRP A 21 -6.43 -4.44 -6.05
CA TRP A 21 -6.30 -3.22 -6.83
C TRP A 21 -6.95 -3.39 -8.20
N VAL A 22 -7.77 -2.42 -8.58
CA VAL A 22 -8.34 -2.33 -9.92
C VAL A 22 -7.54 -1.28 -10.66
N PHE A 23 -6.77 -1.71 -11.66
CA PHE A 23 -5.92 -0.83 -12.43
C PHE A 23 -6.70 0.28 -13.13
N GLN A 24 -6.13 1.48 -13.09
CA GLN A 24 -6.65 2.68 -13.73
C GLN A 24 -5.63 3.25 -14.71
N SER A 25 -6.13 4.05 -15.66
CA SER A 25 -5.25 4.88 -16.48
C SER A 25 -4.46 5.82 -15.58
N GLY A 26 -3.14 5.90 -15.79
CA GLY A 26 -2.22 6.69 -14.98
C GLY A 26 -1.64 5.95 -13.76
N ASP A 27 -1.98 4.68 -13.56
CA ASP A 27 -1.29 3.84 -12.58
C ASP A 27 0.13 3.53 -13.03
N PHE A 28 1.06 3.53 -12.09
CA PHE A 28 2.40 3.04 -12.34
C PHE A 28 2.43 1.53 -12.11
N VAL A 29 3.09 0.83 -13.02
CA VAL A 29 3.24 -0.61 -12.98
C VAL A 29 4.66 -1.00 -13.32
N TYR A 30 5.14 -2.08 -12.73
CA TYR A 30 6.35 -2.74 -13.17
C TYR A 30 5.97 -3.89 -14.10
N ASN A 31 6.63 -3.96 -15.25
CA ASN A 31 6.49 -5.00 -16.26
C ASN A 31 7.63 -6.01 -16.11
N PRO A 32 7.41 -7.20 -15.53
CA PRO A 32 8.48 -8.18 -15.33
C PRO A 32 9.06 -8.74 -16.64
N SER A 33 8.34 -8.65 -17.75
CA SER A 33 8.80 -9.15 -19.05
C SER A 33 9.81 -8.22 -19.71
N LEU A 34 9.70 -6.92 -19.46
CA LEU A 34 10.59 -5.88 -19.98
C LEU A 34 11.57 -5.36 -18.91
N GLU A 35 11.38 -5.78 -17.66
CA GLU A 35 12.09 -5.27 -16.49
C GLU A 35 12.01 -3.74 -16.32
N GLU A 36 10.91 -3.15 -16.77
CA GLU A 36 10.73 -1.69 -16.81
C GLU A 36 9.50 -1.21 -16.03
N VAL A 37 9.56 0.04 -15.56
CA VAL A 37 8.43 0.74 -14.96
C VAL A 37 7.70 1.53 -16.03
N GLU A 38 6.39 1.29 -16.13
CA GLU A 38 5.51 1.89 -17.12
C GLU A 38 4.37 2.64 -16.44
N VAL A 39 3.81 3.63 -17.13
CA VAL A 39 2.53 4.24 -16.77
C VAL A 39 1.45 3.57 -17.62
N LEU A 40 0.47 2.95 -16.97
CA LEU A 40 -0.61 2.26 -17.63
C LEU A 40 -1.55 3.27 -18.30
N LEU A 41 -1.53 3.35 -19.63
CA LEU A 41 -2.39 4.27 -20.38
C LEU A 41 -3.79 3.69 -20.63
N TYR A 42 -3.86 2.38 -20.82
CA TYR A 42 -5.11 1.67 -21.07
C TYR A 42 -5.14 0.44 -20.15
N PRO A 43 -5.98 0.42 -19.11
CA PRO A 43 -6.23 -0.78 -18.32
C PRO A 43 -6.99 -1.79 -19.19
N GLY A 44 -6.26 -2.46 -20.07
CA GLY A 44 -6.75 -3.52 -20.94
C GLY A 44 -6.70 -4.88 -20.26
N ASN A 45 -7.41 -5.84 -20.82
CA ASN A 45 -7.51 -7.24 -20.35
C ASN A 45 -6.22 -8.04 -20.66
N ASN A 46 -5.05 -7.42 -20.52
CA ASN A 46 -3.80 -8.00 -20.98
C ASN A 46 -3.32 -9.05 -19.98
N SER A 47 -2.98 -10.22 -20.53
CA SER A 47 -2.34 -11.39 -19.89
C SER A 47 -0.96 -11.12 -19.27
N ILE A 48 -0.57 -9.85 -19.11
CA ILE A 48 0.72 -9.43 -18.57
C ILE A 48 0.56 -9.29 -17.06
N ASN A 49 1.39 -10.01 -16.31
CA ASN A 49 1.43 -9.96 -14.85
C ASN A 49 2.13 -8.67 -14.38
N TYR A 50 1.48 -7.52 -14.63
CA TYR A 50 1.93 -6.24 -14.11
C TYR A 50 1.92 -6.24 -12.58
N VAL A 51 2.94 -5.64 -11.98
CA VAL A 51 2.98 -5.35 -10.55
C VAL A 51 2.59 -3.90 -10.37
N TRP A 52 1.48 -3.65 -9.67
CA TRP A 52 1.10 -2.29 -9.32
C TRP A 52 2.17 -1.68 -8.41
N LEU A 53 2.64 -0.49 -8.77
CA LEU A 53 3.54 0.33 -7.96
C LEU A 53 2.72 1.50 -7.42
N PRO A 54 2.13 1.39 -6.21
CA PRO A 54 1.34 2.46 -5.65
C PRO A 54 2.15 3.74 -5.50
N ARG A 55 1.54 4.87 -5.85
CA ARG A 55 2.01 6.17 -5.37
C ARG A 55 1.55 6.42 -3.93
N GLN A 56 2.19 7.40 -3.30
CA GLN A 56 1.84 7.86 -1.97
C GLN A 56 0.35 8.26 -1.84
N ASP A 57 -0.21 9.03 -2.78
CA ASP A 57 -1.63 9.44 -2.78
C ASP A 57 -2.57 8.24 -2.78
N GLN A 58 -2.27 7.21 -3.57
CA GLN A 58 -3.10 6.01 -3.67
C GLN A 58 -3.07 5.19 -2.37
N LEU A 59 -1.90 5.06 -1.74
CA LEU A 59 -1.78 4.39 -0.44
C LEU A 59 -2.45 5.17 0.69
N GLN A 60 -2.42 6.51 0.63
CA GLN A 60 -3.15 7.37 1.56
C GLN A 60 -4.65 7.12 1.46
N GLU A 61 -5.20 7.07 0.24
CA GLU A 61 -6.61 6.76 0.01
C GLU A 61 -7.01 5.40 0.56
N VAL A 62 -6.19 4.37 0.33
CA VAL A 62 -6.39 3.03 0.90
C VAL A 62 -6.46 3.07 2.43
N CYS A 63 -5.54 3.80 3.08
CA CYS A 63 -5.53 3.94 4.54
C CYS A 63 -6.75 4.72 5.06
N ILE A 64 -7.13 5.82 4.41
CA ILE A 64 -8.29 6.63 4.77
C ILE A 64 -9.58 5.82 4.64
N ALA A 65 -9.75 5.08 3.53
CA ALA A 65 -10.89 4.20 3.31
C ALA A 65 -10.99 3.13 4.40
N PHE A 66 -9.87 2.55 4.83
CA PHE A 66 -9.86 1.62 5.96
C PHE A 66 -10.38 2.26 7.25
N PHE A 67 -9.94 3.48 7.60
CA PHE A 67 -10.41 4.17 8.80
C PHE A 67 -11.91 4.47 8.73
N MET A 68 -12.39 4.98 7.60
CA MET A 68 -13.81 5.24 7.38
C MET A 68 -14.65 3.98 7.62
N GLN A 69 -14.23 2.85 7.06
CA GLN A 69 -14.98 1.59 7.15
C GLN A 69 -14.93 0.97 8.56
N ASN A 70 -13.74 0.90 9.17
CA ASN A 70 -13.57 0.19 10.45
C ASN A 70 -14.03 1.01 11.64
N LEU A 71 -13.91 2.33 11.59
CA LEU A 71 -14.31 3.22 12.68
C LEU A 71 -15.69 3.85 12.45
N ARG A 72 -16.27 3.68 11.25
CA ARG A 72 -17.56 4.28 10.84
C ARG A 72 -17.57 5.80 11.01
N ILE A 73 -16.50 6.44 10.57
CA ILE A 73 -16.28 7.89 10.65
C ILE A 73 -16.29 8.54 9.27
N SER A 74 -16.46 9.85 9.23
CA SER A 74 -16.43 10.63 7.98
C SER A 74 -15.04 10.61 7.32
N LYS A 75 -14.99 10.96 6.02
CA LYS A 75 -13.72 11.08 5.27
C LYS A 75 -12.76 12.07 5.92
N PHE A 76 -13.29 13.20 6.41
CA PHE A 76 -12.48 14.23 7.07
C PHE A 76 -11.88 13.71 8.38
N GLU A 77 -12.68 13.06 9.23
CA GLU A 77 -12.17 12.45 10.47
C GLU A 77 -11.16 11.34 10.19
N ALA A 78 -11.40 10.49 9.19
CA ALA A 78 -10.47 9.45 8.76
C ALA A 78 -9.14 10.05 8.26
N PHE A 79 -9.20 11.17 7.52
CA PHE A 79 -8.03 11.92 7.10
C PHE A 79 -7.25 12.49 8.30
N LEU A 80 -7.93 13.07 9.29
CA LEU A 80 -7.28 13.54 10.52
C LEU A 80 -6.59 12.40 11.28
N ARG A 81 -7.23 11.23 11.40
CA ARG A 81 -6.63 10.03 12.01
C ARG A 81 -5.41 9.55 11.23
N PHE A 82 -5.48 9.58 9.90
CA PHE A 82 -4.34 9.27 9.06
C PHE A 82 -3.19 10.25 9.30
N LEU A 83 -3.45 11.57 9.29
CA LEU A 83 -2.44 12.60 9.53
C LEU A 83 -1.82 12.50 10.92
N GLU A 84 -2.62 12.25 11.96
CA GLU A 84 -2.15 12.03 13.32
C GLU A 84 -1.15 10.87 13.37
N TRP A 85 -1.49 9.73 12.75
CA TRP A 85 -0.58 8.60 12.67
C TRP A 85 0.67 8.90 11.82
N TYR A 86 0.50 9.50 10.65
CA TYR A 86 1.58 9.74 9.70
C TYR A 86 2.60 10.72 10.26
N SER A 87 2.16 11.83 10.84
CA SER A 87 3.03 12.82 11.49
C SER A 87 3.82 12.23 12.66
N ARG A 88 3.18 11.42 13.51
CA ARG A 88 3.87 10.70 14.60
C ARG A 88 4.93 9.75 14.07
N ARG A 89 4.66 9.06 12.96
CA ARG A 89 5.62 8.14 12.33
C ARG A 89 6.78 8.88 11.67
N LEU A 90 6.54 9.98 10.98
CA LEU A 90 7.61 10.81 10.42
C LEU A 90 8.51 11.36 11.53
N ARG A 91 7.92 11.89 12.61
CA ARG A 91 8.69 12.35 13.77
C ARG A 91 9.58 11.26 14.35
N TYR A 92 9.00 10.09 14.62
CA TYR A 92 9.75 8.95 15.13
C TYR A 92 10.88 8.52 14.19
N THR A 93 10.61 8.51 12.88
CA THR A 93 11.60 8.17 11.84
C THR A 93 12.75 9.14 11.84
N PHE A 94 12.48 10.44 11.98
CA PHE A 94 13.52 11.47 12.07
C PHE A 94 14.37 11.32 13.34
N GLU A 95 13.75 11.02 14.47
CA GLU A 95 14.44 10.94 15.78
C GLU A 95 15.24 9.65 15.96
N HIS A 96 14.82 8.55 15.34
CA HIS A 96 15.37 7.22 15.64
C HIS A 96 15.78 6.38 14.42
N GLY A 97 15.49 6.88 13.22
CA GLY A 97 15.39 6.02 12.04
C GLY A 97 14.20 5.08 12.13
N LEU A 98 13.65 4.68 10.98
CA LEU A 98 12.60 3.67 10.94
C LEU A 98 13.12 2.45 10.21
N LYS A 99 13.27 1.35 10.95
CA LYS A 99 13.68 0.08 10.37
C LYS A 99 12.48 -0.63 9.75
N ASN A 100 12.73 -1.31 8.64
CA ASN A 100 11.79 -2.21 8.00
C ASN A 100 12.51 -3.51 7.66
N GLY A 101 12.34 -4.52 8.52
CA GLY A 101 13.19 -5.70 8.50
C GLY A 101 14.63 -5.39 8.88
N ASN A 102 15.56 -5.86 8.05
CA ASN A 102 17.00 -5.62 8.22
C ASN A 102 17.49 -4.25 7.72
N GLY A 103 16.64 -3.49 7.02
CA GLY A 103 16.98 -2.19 6.42
C GLY A 103 16.24 -1.01 7.06
N PHE A 104 16.48 0.19 6.52
CA PHE A 104 15.70 1.40 6.83
C PHE A 104 14.51 1.55 5.88
N ILE A 105 13.56 2.41 6.24
CA ILE A 105 12.53 2.88 5.31
C ILE A 105 13.11 4.08 4.57
N ASP A 106 13.14 3.96 3.25
CA ASP A 106 13.85 4.91 2.37
C ASP A 106 12.88 5.85 1.62
N SER A 107 11.57 5.58 1.69
CA SER A 107 10.53 6.39 1.03
C SER A 107 9.20 6.45 1.80
N GLY A 108 8.38 7.44 1.45
CA GLY A 108 7.00 7.57 1.96
C GLY A 108 6.10 6.44 1.44
N GLU A 109 6.34 6.00 0.20
CA GLU A 109 5.66 4.87 -0.43
C GLU A 109 5.91 3.57 0.34
N GLU A 110 7.17 3.28 0.73
CA GLU A 110 7.50 2.13 1.58
C GLU A 110 6.83 2.19 2.95
N LEU A 111 6.84 3.37 3.59
CA LEU A 111 6.19 3.58 4.89
C LEU A 111 4.69 3.29 4.82
N LEU A 112 4.02 3.81 3.80
CA LEU A 112 2.58 3.68 3.63
C LEU A 112 2.17 2.29 3.18
N LEU A 113 2.96 1.63 2.32
CA LEU A 113 2.72 0.24 1.93
C LEU A 113 2.81 -0.68 3.15
N ASN A 114 3.83 -0.50 4.01
CA ASN A 114 3.92 -1.22 5.28
C ASN A 114 2.69 -0.99 6.15
N ARG A 115 2.22 0.26 6.26
CA ARG A 115 1.04 0.58 7.05
C ARG A 115 -0.21 -0.10 6.50
N ALA A 116 -0.43 -0.04 5.20
CA ALA A 116 -1.56 -0.69 4.54
C ALA A 116 -1.53 -2.21 4.77
N MET A 117 -0.37 -2.85 4.60
CA MET A 117 -0.21 -4.29 4.83
C MET A 117 -0.45 -4.70 6.29
N ILE A 118 0.01 -3.90 7.26
CA ILE A 118 -0.25 -4.14 8.68
C ILE A 118 -1.74 -4.00 8.98
N MET A 119 -2.37 -2.90 8.55
CA MET A 119 -3.77 -2.61 8.87
C MET A 119 -4.75 -3.58 8.22
N MET A 120 -4.53 -3.90 6.95
CA MET A 120 -5.51 -4.65 6.14
C MET A 120 -5.26 -6.16 6.19
N HIS A 121 -4.00 -6.56 6.39
CA HIS A 121 -3.59 -7.96 6.26
C HIS A 121 -2.83 -8.48 7.47
N GLY A 122 -2.53 -7.65 8.47
CA GLY A 122 -1.78 -8.06 9.65
C GLY A 122 -0.36 -8.53 9.32
N LYS A 123 0.23 -8.00 8.23
CA LYS A 123 1.56 -8.38 7.76
C LYS A 123 2.57 -7.25 7.87
N LYS A 124 3.81 -7.59 8.24
CA LYS A 124 4.96 -6.68 8.26
C LYS A 124 6.05 -7.21 7.33
N TRP A 125 6.87 -6.32 6.80
CA TRP A 125 8.03 -6.71 6.01
C TRP A 125 9.20 -7.06 6.93
N ASP A 126 9.85 -8.21 6.70
CA ASP A 126 11.02 -8.65 7.47
C ASP A 126 12.36 -8.34 6.78
N GLY A 127 12.33 -7.68 5.62
CA GLY A 127 13.49 -7.43 4.76
C GLY A 127 13.41 -8.20 3.45
N GLU A 128 12.69 -9.32 3.45
CA GLU A 128 12.59 -10.22 2.31
C GLU A 128 11.17 -10.63 1.94
N ASN A 129 10.30 -10.77 2.93
CA ASN A 129 8.96 -11.31 2.82
C ASN A 129 7.95 -10.56 3.70
N TRP A 130 6.67 -10.67 3.34
CA TRP A 130 5.56 -10.21 4.16
C TRP A 130 5.14 -11.30 5.16
N VAL A 131 5.58 -11.16 6.41
CA VAL A 131 5.33 -12.11 7.51
C VAL A 131 4.21 -11.61 8.43
N LYS A 132 3.63 -12.52 9.23
CA LYS A 132 2.62 -12.14 10.24
C LYS A 132 3.22 -11.12 11.21
N ALA A 133 2.51 -10.02 11.43
CA ALA A 133 2.96 -8.96 12.33
C ALA A 133 2.78 -9.34 13.81
N LEU A 134 1.80 -10.19 14.13
CA LEU A 134 1.49 -10.69 15.47
C LEU A 134 1.06 -12.17 15.38
N GLU A 135 1.62 -13.03 16.22
CA GLU A 135 1.10 -14.39 16.41
C GLU A 135 -0.34 -14.33 16.95
N GLY A 136 -1.27 -15.04 16.31
CA GLY A 136 -2.69 -15.08 16.72
C GLY A 136 -3.61 -14.04 16.08
N TYR A 137 -3.11 -13.04 15.33
CA TYR A 137 -3.98 -12.10 14.62
C TYR A 137 -4.51 -12.69 13.32
N THR A 138 -5.82 -12.95 13.25
CA THR A 138 -6.52 -13.27 11.99
C THR A 138 -7.39 -12.07 11.62
N PRO A 139 -7.08 -11.33 10.53
CA PRO A 139 -7.94 -10.25 10.07
C PRO A 139 -9.32 -10.85 9.73
N LYS A 140 -10.40 -10.24 10.23
CA LYS A 140 -11.76 -10.70 9.88
C LYS A 140 -11.94 -10.61 8.35
N PRO A 141 -12.49 -11.64 7.68
CA PRO A 141 -12.77 -11.57 6.25
C PRO A 141 -13.71 -10.40 5.97
N GLN A 142 -13.24 -9.45 5.16
CA GLN A 142 -14.03 -8.31 4.72
C GLN A 142 -15.20 -8.83 3.86
N LYS A 143 -16.44 -8.57 4.27
CA LYS A 143 -17.57 -8.58 3.33
C LYS A 143 -17.43 -7.31 2.49
N SER A 144 -17.12 -7.47 1.22
CA SER A 144 -17.12 -6.39 0.24
C SER A 144 -18.56 -5.94 -0.04
N PRO A 145 -18.86 -4.64 0.08
CA PRO A 145 -19.69 -3.98 -0.90
C PRO A 145 -18.82 -3.01 -1.69
N LEU A 146 -18.94 -3.08 -3.01
CA LEU A 146 -18.37 -2.19 -4.01
C LEU A 146 -18.17 -0.75 -3.49
N GLY A 147 -16.92 -0.31 -3.46
CA GLY A 147 -16.56 1.09 -3.54
C GLY A 147 -15.56 1.19 -4.69
N ASN A 148 -15.97 1.84 -5.78
CA ASN A 148 -15.09 2.17 -6.90
C ASN A 148 -13.82 2.85 -6.35
N TYR A 149 -12.72 2.12 -6.26
CA TYR A 149 -11.41 2.73 -6.26
C TYR A 149 -11.16 3.12 -7.70
N GLY A 150 -11.50 4.37 -7.97
CA GLY A 150 -11.70 4.97 -9.29
C GLY A 150 -12.47 6.26 -9.06
N ILE A 151 -11.78 7.28 -8.57
CA ILE A 151 -12.38 8.60 -8.37
C ILE A 151 -12.77 9.13 -9.74
N LYS A 152 -14.07 9.06 -10.06
CA LYS A 152 -14.67 9.97 -11.04
C LYS A 152 -14.69 11.35 -10.40
N VAL A 153 -14.01 12.29 -11.07
CA VAL A 153 -14.20 13.73 -10.88
C VAL A 153 -15.65 14.10 -11.19
#